data_AF-E9HJF7-F1
#
_entry.id   AF-E9HJF7-F1
#
_cell.length_a   1.000
_cell.length_b   1.000
_cell.length_c   1.000
_cell.angle_alpha   90.00
_cell.angle_beta   90.00
_cell.angle_gamma   90.00
#
_symmetry.space_group_name_H-M   'P 1'
#
loop_
_entity.id
_entity.type
_entity.pdbx_description
1 polymer ?
#
loop_
_entity_poly.entity_id
_entity_poly.type
_entity_poly.pdbx_seq_one_letter_code
_entity_poly.pdbx_strand_id
1 'polypeptide(L)'
;MKWVYFGLSKQVNPRGSHSISGMRGTQNWHSPEILKIFIFEEEENGGKTTSPDIRPRGTVKSDVFSAGLVFGYYLLGGHHPFGSAINVPPNIFKNEPVNLPKIKEHPMHAIIMEMLNDNPDERISSADVVLRIKFFTIQNRVKEYKKKMRQEINAFFKNSKVTDWKESEKNKKFEEMFKRYLDEAKKEFPTTDVMFQYGMKLTVHLMKKVQDQWEKENSVPAKLESNKEILRKNFMKVSNGVAQTGLFASNMADIGRTNYSSV
;
A
#
# COMPACT_ATOMS: atom_id res chain seq x y z
N MET A 1 -3.86 -20.16 -16.24
CA MET A 1 -4.16 -21.35 -15.41
C MET A 1 -5.59 -21.78 -15.72
N LYS A 2 -5.89 -23.08 -15.78
CA LYS A 2 -7.24 -23.62 -16.01
C LYS A 2 -7.56 -24.65 -14.92
N TRP A 3 -8.78 -24.63 -14.38
CA TRP A 3 -9.24 -25.66 -13.45
C TRP A 3 -9.58 -26.94 -14.20
N VAL A 4 -9.21 -28.08 -13.63
CA VAL A 4 -9.39 -29.43 -14.18
C VAL A 4 -9.76 -30.41 -13.05
N TYR A 5 -10.13 -31.65 -13.39
CA TYR A 5 -10.50 -32.71 -12.44
C TYR A 5 -11.78 -32.45 -11.61
N PHE A 6 -12.87 -32.10 -12.28
CA PHE A 6 -14.19 -31.90 -11.65
C PHE A 6 -14.88 -33.20 -11.18
N GLY A 7 -14.24 -34.38 -11.31
CA GLY A 7 -14.81 -35.67 -10.89
C GLY A 7 -15.04 -35.80 -9.38
N LEU A 8 -14.40 -34.95 -8.58
CA LEU A 8 -14.62 -34.85 -7.12
C LEU A 8 -15.48 -33.65 -6.73
N SER A 9 -15.92 -32.82 -7.68
CA SER A 9 -16.77 -31.66 -7.39
C SER A 9 -18.14 -32.11 -6.89
N LYS A 10 -18.72 -31.31 -5.99
CA LYS A 10 -20.05 -31.53 -5.42
C LYS A 10 -20.89 -30.28 -5.57
N GLN A 11 -22.16 -30.46 -5.94
CA GLN A 11 -23.14 -29.38 -5.81
C GLN A 11 -23.38 -29.11 -4.32
N VAL A 12 -23.52 -27.83 -3.99
CA VAL A 12 -23.84 -27.38 -2.64
C VAL A 12 -25.32 -27.10 -2.50
N ASN A 13 -25.84 -27.20 -1.29
CA ASN A 13 -27.19 -26.74 -0.97
C ASN A 13 -27.28 -25.19 -0.98
N PRO A 14 -28.47 -24.58 -0.83
CA PRO A 14 -28.62 -23.12 -0.82
C PRO A 14 -27.83 -22.41 0.30
N ARG A 15 -27.41 -23.13 1.35
CA ARG A 15 -26.55 -22.60 2.43
C ARG A 15 -25.05 -22.73 2.10
N GLY A 16 -24.68 -23.21 0.92
CA GLY A 16 -23.29 -23.35 0.48
C GLY A 16 -22.54 -24.53 1.12
N SER A 17 -23.24 -25.53 1.66
CA SER A 17 -22.62 -26.74 2.24
C SER A 17 -22.94 -28.03 1.49
N HIS A 18 -22.10 -29.04 1.63
CA HIS A 18 -22.29 -30.38 1.10
C HIS A 18 -21.98 -31.46 2.13
N SER A 19 -22.52 -32.66 1.93
CA SER A 19 -22.10 -33.86 2.65
C SER A 19 -20.96 -34.54 1.89
N ILE A 20 -19.99 -35.06 2.63
CA ILE A 20 -18.94 -35.93 2.10
C ILE A 20 -19.22 -37.36 2.58
N SER A 21 -18.90 -38.33 1.74
CA SER A 21 -18.98 -39.75 2.06
C SER A 21 -17.67 -40.41 1.62
N GLY A 22 -16.88 -40.87 2.59
CA GLY A 22 -15.61 -41.54 2.36
C GLY A 22 -14.46 -40.61 1.95
N MET A 23 -13.24 -41.08 2.19
CA MET A 23 -12.00 -40.36 1.89
C MET A 23 -11.76 -40.25 0.38
N ARG A 24 -11.76 -39.03 -0.15
CA ARG A 24 -11.48 -38.75 -1.56
C ARG A 24 -10.61 -37.49 -1.70
N GLY A 25 -9.65 -37.54 -2.62
CA GLY A 25 -8.75 -36.41 -2.90
C GLY A 25 -7.39 -36.53 -2.21
N THR A 26 -6.60 -35.47 -2.29
CA THR A 26 -5.23 -35.44 -1.75
C THR A 26 -5.23 -34.79 -0.37
N GLN A 27 -5.00 -35.60 0.66
CA GLN A 27 -5.25 -35.22 2.07
C GLN A 27 -4.60 -33.91 2.51
N ASN A 28 -3.35 -33.67 2.09
CA ASN A 28 -2.56 -32.50 2.47
C ASN A 28 -3.12 -31.17 1.95
N TRP A 29 -4.12 -31.19 1.07
CA TRP A 29 -4.71 -29.99 0.47
C TRP A 29 -6.14 -29.73 0.95
N HIS A 30 -6.63 -30.52 1.92
CA HIS A 30 -7.94 -30.33 2.50
C HIS A 30 -7.93 -29.25 3.58
N SER A 31 -9.09 -28.63 3.76
CA SER A 31 -9.33 -27.70 4.85
C SER A 31 -9.63 -28.45 6.15
N PRO A 32 -9.53 -27.76 7.31
CA PRO A 32 -9.71 -28.39 8.61
C PRO A 32 -11.08 -29.06 8.77
N GLU A 33 -12.15 -28.45 8.27
CA GLU A 33 -13.49 -29.02 8.37
C GLU A 33 -13.66 -30.30 7.55
N ILE A 34 -12.93 -30.44 6.43
CA ILE A 34 -12.91 -31.68 5.65
C ILE A 34 -12.11 -32.76 6.36
N LEU A 35 -10.96 -32.40 6.93
CA LEU A 35 -10.14 -33.34 7.70
C LEU A 35 -10.87 -33.85 8.95
N LYS A 36 -11.65 -32.99 9.63
CA LYS A 36 -12.51 -33.39 10.76
C LYS A 36 -13.50 -34.46 10.33
N ILE A 37 -14.17 -34.33 9.18
CA ILE A 37 -15.11 -35.35 8.66
C ILE A 37 -14.44 -36.72 8.59
N PHE A 38 -13.20 -36.80 8.09
CA PHE A 38 -12.50 -38.07 7.98
C PHE A 38 -12.19 -38.71 9.34
N ILE A 39 -11.81 -37.91 10.35
CA ILE A 39 -11.63 -38.42 11.72
C ILE A 39 -12.95 -38.95 12.27
N PHE A 40 -14.06 -38.21 12.09
CA PHE A 40 -15.38 -38.67 12.54
C PHE A 40 -15.82 -39.98 11.86
N GLU A 41 -15.57 -40.14 10.54
CA GLU A 41 -15.87 -41.39 9.82
C GLU A 41 -15.01 -42.57 10.30
N GLU A 42 -13.73 -42.36 10.60
CA GLU A 42 -12.86 -43.41 11.16
C GLU A 42 -13.32 -43.84 12.56
N GLU A 43 -13.72 -42.90 13.42
CA GLU A 43 -14.22 -43.18 14.76
C GLU A 43 -15.58 -43.91 14.77
N GLU A 44 -16.51 -43.51 13.89
CA GLU A 44 -17.80 -44.21 13.70
C GLU A 44 -17.59 -45.66 13.24
N ASN A 45 -16.75 -45.87 12.21
CA ASN A 45 -16.43 -47.21 11.70
C ASN A 45 -15.68 -48.08 12.72
N GLY A 46 -14.95 -47.45 13.64
CA GLY A 46 -14.27 -48.08 14.78
C GLY A 46 -15.16 -48.36 16.00
N GLY A 47 -16.47 -48.10 15.92
CA GLY A 47 -17.43 -48.42 16.98
C GLY A 47 -17.52 -47.40 18.13
N LYS A 48 -16.91 -46.21 18.01
CA LYS A 48 -17.11 -45.11 18.96
C LYS A 48 -18.35 -44.32 18.54
N THR A 49 -19.45 -44.50 19.26
CA THR A 49 -20.71 -43.79 19.05
C THR A 49 -20.57 -42.31 19.43
N THR A 50 -20.17 -41.47 18.48
CA THR A 50 -20.44 -40.03 18.56
C THR A 50 -21.89 -39.79 18.14
N SER A 51 -22.55 -38.85 18.80
CA SER A 51 -23.97 -38.54 18.61
C SER A 51 -24.29 -38.18 17.14
N PRO A 52 -25.39 -38.69 16.56
CA PRO A 52 -25.69 -38.59 15.13
C PRO A 52 -26.02 -37.17 14.62
N ASP A 53 -26.18 -36.18 15.50
CA ASP A 53 -26.86 -34.93 15.16
C ASP A 53 -25.98 -33.83 14.54
N ILE A 54 -24.65 -33.95 14.49
CA ILE A 54 -23.80 -32.92 13.85
C ILE A 54 -22.63 -33.56 13.10
N ARG A 55 -22.91 -34.27 12.00
CA ARG A 55 -21.84 -34.58 11.04
C ARG A 55 -21.25 -33.28 10.50
N PRO A 56 -19.93 -33.06 10.60
CA PRO A 56 -19.32 -31.89 10.00
C PRO A 56 -19.57 -31.89 8.49
N ARG A 57 -19.69 -30.69 7.90
CA ARG A 57 -19.99 -30.52 6.47
C ARG A 57 -18.90 -29.70 5.81
N GLY A 58 -18.57 -30.07 4.58
CA GLY A 58 -17.77 -29.21 3.72
C GLY A 58 -18.58 -28.01 3.23
N THR A 59 -17.87 -26.93 2.92
CA THR A 59 -18.48 -25.68 2.47
C THR A 59 -17.76 -25.15 1.24
N VAL A 60 -18.37 -24.19 0.53
CA VAL A 60 -17.67 -23.44 -0.54
C VAL A 60 -16.39 -22.75 -0.05
N LYS A 61 -16.27 -22.49 1.26
CA LYS A 61 -15.06 -21.90 1.86
C LYS A 61 -13.93 -22.92 2.00
N SER A 62 -14.21 -24.23 1.94
CA SER A 62 -13.18 -25.27 1.92
C SER A 62 -12.27 -25.11 0.68
N ASP A 63 -12.85 -24.76 -0.47
CA ASP A 63 -12.08 -24.46 -1.70
C ASP A 63 -11.21 -23.21 -1.55
N VAL A 64 -11.66 -22.21 -0.78
CA VAL A 64 -10.86 -21.00 -0.50
C VAL A 64 -9.63 -21.36 0.33
N PHE A 65 -9.76 -22.25 1.31
CA PHE A 65 -8.62 -22.75 2.07
C PHE A 65 -7.63 -23.48 1.17
N SER A 66 -8.10 -24.42 0.33
CA SER A 66 -7.26 -25.14 -0.62
C SER A 66 -6.57 -24.19 -1.62
N ALA A 67 -7.25 -23.14 -2.09
CA ALA A 67 -6.65 -22.11 -2.92
C ALA A 67 -5.58 -21.31 -2.16
N GLY A 68 -5.80 -21.01 -0.87
CA GLY A 68 -4.82 -20.38 0.00
C GLY A 68 -3.56 -21.22 0.17
N LEU A 69 -3.71 -22.55 0.26
CA LEU A 69 -2.59 -23.48 0.28
C LEU A 69 -1.77 -23.42 -1.01
N VAL A 70 -2.43 -23.38 -2.17
CA VAL A 70 -1.78 -23.26 -3.48
C VAL A 70 -1.05 -21.92 -3.63
N PHE A 71 -1.66 -20.83 -3.16
CA PHE A 71 -1.03 -19.50 -3.19
C PHE A 71 0.24 -19.47 -2.34
N GLY A 72 0.13 -19.98 -1.11
CA GLY A 72 1.28 -20.11 -0.22
C GLY A 72 2.37 -21.00 -0.82
N TYR A 73 2.00 -22.15 -1.37
CA TYR A 73 2.92 -23.08 -2.03
C TYR A 73 3.73 -22.42 -3.15
N TYR A 74 3.07 -21.64 -4.01
CA TYR A 74 3.73 -20.92 -5.09
C TYR A 74 4.73 -19.88 -4.56
N LEU A 75 4.31 -19.05 -3.58
CA LEU A 75 5.15 -18.00 -3.00
C LEU A 75 6.30 -18.55 -2.14
N LEU A 76 6.14 -19.76 -1.59
CA LEU A 76 7.15 -20.46 -0.82
C LEU A 76 8.10 -21.28 -1.70
N GLY A 77 8.03 -21.16 -3.03
CA GLY A 77 8.90 -21.88 -3.95
C GLY A 77 8.71 -23.39 -3.91
N GLY A 78 7.47 -23.86 -3.73
CA GLY A 78 7.12 -25.27 -3.70
C GLY A 78 7.08 -25.92 -2.31
N HIS A 79 7.15 -25.13 -1.23
CA HIS A 79 6.96 -25.65 0.12
C HIS A 79 5.51 -25.45 0.57
N HIS A 80 4.90 -26.49 1.13
CA HIS A 80 3.53 -26.39 1.65
C HIS A 80 3.46 -25.44 2.87
N PRO A 81 2.42 -24.59 3.00
CA PRO A 81 2.30 -23.64 4.11
C PRO A 81 2.40 -24.28 5.51
N PHE A 82 1.89 -25.50 5.65
CA PHE A 82 1.87 -26.26 6.90
C PHE A 82 3.01 -27.29 7.06
N GLY A 83 4.11 -27.16 6.31
CA GLY A 83 5.33 -27.97 6.53
C GLY A 83 5.49 -29.14 5.56
N SER A 84 6.20 -30.19 6.00
CA SER A 84 6.40 -31.41 5.20
C SER A 84 5.13 -32.26 5.15
N ALA A 85 4.99 -33.09 4.12
CA ALA A 85 3.76 -33.86 3.82
C ALA A 85 3.17 -34.61 5.04
N ILE A 86 4.00 -35.23 5.88
CA ILE A 86 3.56 -35.98 7.06
C ILE A 86 3.01 -35.05 8.15
N ASN A 87 3.54 -33.83 8.24
CA ASN A 87 3.17 -32.85 9.26
C ASN A 87 2.03 -31.93 8.82
N VAL A 88 1.58 -32.01 7.57
CA VAL A 88 0.54 -31.09 7.07
C VAL A 88 -0.78 -31.25 7.83
N PRO A 89 -1.43 -32.44 7.91
CA PRO A 89 -2.67 -32.57 8.65
C PRO A 89 -2.59 -32.16 10.13
N PRO A 90 -1.60 -32.62 10.94
CA PRO A 90 -1.54 -32.21 12.34
C PRO A 90 -1.30 -30.71 12.50
N ASN A 91 -0.52 -30.07 11.62
CA ASN A 91 -0.32 -28.63 11.67
C ASN A 91 -1.57 -27.85 11.24
N ILE A 92 -2.37 -28.37 10.30
CA ILE A 92 -3.67 -27.78 9.95
C ILE A 92 -4.60 -27.81 11.16
N PHE A 93 -4.69 -28.93 11.88
CA PHE A 93 -5.51 -29.04 13.08
C PHE A 93 -5.09 -28.12 14.22
N LYS A 94 -3.77 -27.88 14.35
CA LYS A 94 -3.22 -26.93 15.34
C LYS A 94 -3.30 -25.48 14.87
N ASN A 95 -3.71 -25.23 13.62
CA ASN A 95 -3.65 -23.93 12.97
C ASN A 95 -2.24 -23.31 12.98
N GLU A 96 -1.23 -24.14 12.69
CA GLU A 96 0.20 -23.78 12.72
C GLU A 96 0.80 -23.77 11.30
N PRO A 97 0.68 -22.70 10.51
CA PRO A 97 1.25 -22.62 9.17
C PRO A 97 2.75 -22.34 9.23
N VAL A 98 3.55 -23.33 9.64
CA VAL A 98 4.98 -23.22 9.98
C VAL A 98 5.87 -22.58 8.89
N ASN A 99 5.49 -22.66 7.62
CA ASN A 99 6.27 -22.08 6.53
C ASN A 99 5.82 -20.66 6.14
N LEU A 100 4.59 -20.23 6.45
CA LEU A 100 4.11 -18.88 6.08
C LEU A 100 4.92 -17.71 6.64
N PRO A 101 5.53 -17.80 7.85
CA PRO A 101 6.41 -16.74 8.34
C PRO A 101 7.56 -16.38 7.38
N LYS A 102 7.98 -17.29 6.50
CA LYS A 102 9.03 -17.04 5.48
C LYS A 102 8.62 -15.99 4.45
N ILE A 103 7.32 -15.78 4.24
CA ILE A 103 6.77 -14.78 3.31
C ILE A 103 6.04 -13.66 4.04
N LYS A 104 6.32 -13.43 5.32
CA LYS A 104 5.63 -12.41 6.15
C LYS A 104 5.64 -11.00 5.52
N GLU A 105 6.75 -10.62 4.89
CA GLU A 105 6.91 -9.32 4.22
C GLU A 105 6.25 -9.28 2.83
N HIS A 106 5.82 -10.43 2.30
CA HIS A 106 5.17 -10.47 1.00
C HIS A 106 3.75 -9.88 1.12
N PRO A 107 3.33 -8.99 0.21
CA PRO A 107 2.04 -8.32 0.32
C PRO A 107 0.81 -9.23 0.33
N MET A 108 0.93 -10.44 -0.23
CA MET A 108 -0.12 -11.46 -0.23
C MET A 108 -0.25 -12.21 1.09
N HIS A 109 0.71 -12.08 2.02
CA HIS A 109 0.73 -12.84 3.28
C HIS A 109 -0.57 -12.68 4.06
N ALA A 110 -1.04 -11.45 4.25
CA ALA A 110 -2.27 -11.17 4.98
C ALA A 110 -3.51 -11.82 4.32
N ILE A 111 -3.60 -11.75 2.99
CA ILE A 111 -4.71 -12.37 2.24
C ILE A 111 -4.67 -13.90 2.39
N ILE A 112 -3.48 -14.50 2.31
CA ILE A 112 -3.30 -15.96 2.47
C ILE A 112 -3.67 -16.41 3.88
N MET A 113 -3.28 -15.68 4.92
CA MET A 113 -3.66 -15.99 6.31
C MET A 113 -5.19 -15.99 6.49
N GLU A 114 -5.89 -15.03 5.88
CA GLU A 114 -7.36 -15.00 5.94
C GLU A 114 -8.02 -16.12 5.12
N MET A 115 -7.41 -16.53 4.01
CA MET A 115 -7.85 -17.72 3.25
C MET A 115 -7.64 -19.00 4.04
N LEU A 116 -6.63 -19.04 4.91
CA LEU A 116 -6.26 -20.20 5.72
C LEU A 116 -6.84 -20.15 7.14
N ASN A 117 -7.84 -19.31 7.40
CA ASN A 117 -8.53 -19.32 8.69
C ASN A 117 -9.17 -20.69 8.94
N ASP A 118 -8.95 -21.25 10.13
CA ASP A 118 -9.51 -22.54 10.56
C ASP A 118 -11.03 -22.53 10.53
N ASN A 119 -11.65 -21.44 11.01
CA ASN A 119 -13.09 -21.27 11.03
C ASN A 119 -13.60 -20.86 9.63
N PRO A 120 -14.40 -21.69 8.93
CA PRO A 120 -14.91 -21.37 7.60
C PRO A 120 -15.82 -20.13 7.57
N ASP A 121 -16.49 -19.80 8.67
CA ASP A 121 -17.38 -18.63 8.75
C ASP A 121 -16.60 -17.31 8.80
N GLU A 122 -15.40 -17.34 9.37
CA GLU A 122 -14.47 -16.19 9.44
C GLU A 122 -13.51 -16.12 8.25
N ARG A 123 -13.38 -17.23 7.49
CA ARG A 123 -12.53 -17.31 6.32
C ARG A 123 -12.99 -16.33 5.25
N ILE A 124 -12.08 -15.60 4.62
CA ILE A 124 -12.40 -14.65 3.54
C ILE A 124 -13.15 -15.36 2.38
N SER A 125 -14.04 -14.66 1.66
CA SER A 125 -14.69 -15.24 0.47
C SER A 125 -13.77 -15.16 -0.76
N SER A 126 -13.97 -16.03 -1.75
CA SER A 126 -13.23 -15.96 -3.02
C SER A 126 -13.45 -14.63 -3.76
N ALA A 127 -14.66 -14.06 -3.67
CA ALA A 127 -14.96 -12.74 -4.23
C ALA A 127 -14.13 -11.63 -3.55
N ASP A 128 -14.05 -11.65 -2.22
CA ASP A 128 -13.27 -10.68 -1.45
C ASP A 128 -11.76 -10.83 -1.69
N VAL A 129 -11.27 -12.07 -1.85
CA VAL A 129 -9.88 -12.33 -2.26
C VAL A 129 -9.59 -11.64 -3.60
N VAL A 130 -10.46 -11.82 -4.60
CA VAL A 130 -10.30 -11.17 -5.92
C VAL A 130 -10.34 -9.64 -5.78
N LEU A 131 -11.26 -9.10 -4.99
CA LEU A 131 -11.36 -7.65 -4.75
C LEU A 131 -10.10 -7.09 -4.09
N ARG A 132 -9.56 -7.75 -3.07
CA ARG A 132 -8.34 -7.32 -2.38
C ARG A 132 -7.11 -7.39 -3.29
N ILE A 133 -6.97 -8.45 -4.08
CA ILE A 133 -5.87 -8.57 -5.05
C ILE A 133 -5.95 -7.46 -6.09
N LYS A 134 -7.14 -7.18 -6.62
CA LYS A 134 -7.36 -6.07 -7.57
C LYS A 134 -7.00 -4.73 -6.93
N PHE A 135 -7.50 -4.47 -5.72
CA PHE A 135 -7.21 -3.24 -4.98
C PHE A 135 -5.71 -3.04 -4.78
N PHE A 136 -5.03 -4.07 -4.26
CA PHE A 136 -3.59 -4.05 -4.05
C PHE A 136 -2.81 -3.78 -5.34
N THR A 137 -3.20 -4.45 -6.43
CA THR A 137 -2.61 -4.25 -7.77
C THR A 137 -2.75 -2.80 -8.23
N ILE A 138 -3.93 -2.21 -8.06
CA ILE A 138 -4.20 -0.81 -8.44
C ILE A 138 -3.39 0.15 -7.56
N GLN A 139 -3.36 -0.07 -6.25
CA GLN A 139 -2.58 0.77 -5.33
C GLN A 139 -1.09 0.80 -5.69
N ASN A 140 -0.49 -0.35 -6.02
CA ASN A 140 0.90 -0.41 -6.43
C ASN A 140 1.15 0.33 -7.73
N ARG A 141 0.31 0.13 -8.74
CA ARG A 141 0.44 0.84 -10.02
C ARG A 141 0.34 2.35 -9.82
N VAL A 142 -0.65 2.80 -9.04
CA VAL A 142 -0.78 4.22 -8.67
C VAL A 142 0.51 4.71 -7.99
N LYS A 143 1.06 3.96 -7.04
CA LYS A 143 2.32 4.33 -6.36
C LYS A 143 3.49 4.47 -7.35
N GLU A 144 3.61 3.58 -8.32
CA GLU A 144 4.63 3.67 -9.37
C GLU A 144 4.43 4.89 -10.29
N TYR A 145 3.19 5.20 -10.69
CA TYR A 145 2.89 6.43 -11.44
C TYR A 145 3.30 7.68 -10.65
N LYS A 146 3.00 7.73 -9.34
CA LYS A 146 3.41 8.85 -8.48
C LYS A 146 4.93 9.01 -8.46
N LYS A 147 5.66 7.90 -8.39
CA LYS A 147 7.13 7.89 -8.39
C LYS A 147 7.69 8.40 -9.73
N LYS A 148 7.19 7.89 -10.85
CA LYS A 148 7.57 8.30 -12.21
C LYS A 148 7.33 9.80 -12.43
N MET A 149 6.14 10.29 -12.08
CA MET A 149 5.80 11.72 -12.17
C MET A 149 6.76 12.60 -11.37
N ARG A 150 7.04 12.25 -10.10
CA ARG A 150 7.96 13.01 -9.25
C ARG A 150 9.37 13.05 -9.84
N GLN A 151 9.86 11.94 -10.38
CA GLN A 151 11.19 11.87 -10.99
C GLN A 151 11.29 12.78 -12.22
N GLU A 152 10.28 12.77 -13.09
CA GLU A 152 10.29 13.61 -14.29
C GLU A 152 10.15 15.10 -13.96
N ILE A 153 9.29 15.46 -13.00
CA ILE A 153 9.17 16.84 -12.50
C ILE A 153 10.52 17.30 -11.92
N ASN A 154 11.14 16.50 -11.06
CA ASN A 154 12.44 16.84 -10.47
C ASN A 154 13.55 16.96 -11.54
N ALA A 155 13.54 16.11 -12.56
CA ALA A 155 14.49 16.19 -13.67
C ALA A 155 14.28 17.46 -14.51
N PHE A 156 13.02 17.84 -14.75
CA PHE A 156 12.67 19.08 -15.45
C PHE A 156 13.20 20.30 -14.69
N PHE A 157 12.93 20.41 -13.39
CA PHE A 157 13.36 21.56 -12.59
C PHE A 157 14.86 21.61 -12.28
N LYS A 158 15.57 20.48 -12.34
CA LYS A 158 17.04 20.45 -12.25
C LYS A 158 17.75 20.96 -13.51
N ASN A 159 17.03 21.10 -14.63
CA ASN A 159 17.62 21.55 -15.88
C ASN A 159 17.87 23.07 -15.84
N SER A 160 19.14 23.49 -15.95
CA SER A 160 19.57 24.89 -15.79
C SER A 160 18.95 25.87 -16.78
N LYS A 161 18.39 25.39 -17.91
CA LYS A 161 17.68 26.25 -18.87
C LYS A 161 16.27 26.63 -18.43
N VAL A 162 15.72 25.96 -17.42
CA VAL A 162 14.35 26.21 -16.91
C VAL A 162 14.32 27.37 -15.93
N THR A 163 15.45 27.75 -15.32
CA THR A 163 15.51 28.92 -14.43
C THR A 163 15.14 30.21 -15.15
N ASP A 164 15.43 30.29 -16.46
CA ASP A 164 15.22 31.47 -17.30
C ASP A 164 13.79 31.58 -17.85
N TRP A 165 12.96 30.56 -17.64
CA TRP A 165 11.58 30.54 -18.12
C TRP A 165 10.67 31.40 -17.27
N LYS A 166 9.70 32.05 -17.92
CA LYS A 166 8.61 32.74 -17.22
C LYS A 166 7.73 31.71 -16.51
N GLU A 167 7.11 32.13 -15.41
CA GLU A 167 6.23 31.27 -14.60
C GLU A 167 5.11 30.64 -15.44
N SER A 168 4.56 31.38 -16.40
CA SER A 168 3.52 30.90 -17.32
C SER A 168 3.99 29.74 -18.22
N GLU A 169 5.25 29.73 -18.63
CA GLU A 169 5.83 28.69 -19.47
C GLU A 169 6.08 27.41 -18.67
N LYS A 170 6.55 27.56 -17.42
CA LYS A 170 6.71 26.45 -16.46
C LYS A 170 5.35 25.79 -16.18
N ASN A 171 4.32 26.59 -15.92
CA ASN A 171 2.96 26.12 -15.66
C ASN A 171 2.37 25.40 -16.88
N LYS A 172 2.54 25.95 -18.09
CA LYS A 172 2.09 25.30 -19.32
C LYS A 172 2.75 23.93 -19.51
N LYS A 173 4.06 23.83 -19.24
CA LYS A 173 4.77 22.57 -19.39
C LYS A 173 4.35 21.52 -18.36
N PHE A 174 4.12 21.96 -17.13
CA PHE A 174 3.56 21.11 -16.08
C PHE A 174 2.18 20.55 -16.47
N GLU A 175 1.29 21.41 -16.98
CA GLU A 175 -0.05 21.01 -17.46
C GLU A 175 0.02 19.99 -18.62
N GLU A 176 0.95 20.14 -19.56
CA GLU A 176 1.17 19.17 -20.64
C GLU A 176 1.62 17.81 -20.09
N MET A 177 2.62 17.80 -19.20
CA MET A 177 3.09 16.60 -18.54
C MET A 177 1.95 15.91 -17.79
N PHE A 178 1.15 16.71 -17.08
CA PHE A 178 0.02 16.26 -16.30
C PHE A 178 -1.08 15.61 -17.15
N LYS A 179 -1.52 16.26 -18.23
CA LYS A 179 -2.53 15.71 -19.15
C LYS A 179 -2.09 14.37 -19.74
N ARG A 180 -0.83 14.25 -20.15
CA ARG A 180 -0.28 13.00 -20.67
C ARG A 180 -0.38 11.86 -19.65
N TYR A 181 -0.01 12.10 -18.39
CA TYR A 181 -0.12 11.09 -17.33
C TYR A 181 -1.57 10.69 -17.04
N LEU A 182 -2.50 11.66 -17.09
CA LEU A 182 -3.92 11.38 -16.91
C LEU A 182 -4.47 10.50 -18.04
N ASP A 183 -4.04 10.75 -19.28
CA ASP A 183 -4.46 9.96 -20.44
C ASP A 183 -3.85 8.55 -20.44
N GLU A 184 -2.58 8.41 -20.02
CA GLU A 184 -1.95 7.11 -19.78
C GLU A 184 -2.75 6.31 -18.73
N ALA A 185 -3.08 6.94 -17.59
CA ALA A 185 -3.84 6.31 -16.52
C ALA A 185 -5.25 5.89 -16.97
N LYS A 186 -5.96 6.72 -17.74
CA LYS A 186 -7.29 6.38 -18.29
C LYS A 186 -7.26 5.21 -19.25
N LYS A 187 -6.20 5.08 -20.06
CA LYS A 187 -6.02 3.93 -20.97
C LYS A 187 -5.75 2.65 -20.21
N GLU A 188 -4.96 2.73 -19.14
CA GLU A 188 -4.61 1.56 -18.34
C GLU A 188 -5.75 1.09 -17.43
N PHE A 189 -6.61 2.02 -16.98
CA PHE A 189 -7.73 1.74 -16.10
C PHE A 189 -9.04 2.28 -16.69
N PRO A 190 -9.82 1.46 -17.42
CA PRO A 190 -11.11 1.88 -17.97
C PRO A 190 -12.11 2.23 -16.86
N THR A 191 -12.95 3.25 -17.11
CA THR A 191 -13.91 3.89 -16.19
C THR A 191 -14.99 3.00 -15.59
N THR A 192 -15.15 1.76 -16.06
CA THR A 192 -16.18 0.81 -15.60
C THR A 192 -15.86 0.16 -14.26
N ASP A 193 -14.64 0.31 -13.73
CA ASP A 193 -14.26 -0.26 -12.44
C ASP A 193 -14.51 0.74 -11.31
N VAL A 194 -15.28 0.37 -10.27
CA VAL A 194 -15.49 1.21 -9.06
C VAL A 194 -14.13 1.60 -8.43
N MET A 195 -13.11 0.76 -8.62
CA MET A 195 -11.73 1.04 -8.23
C MET A 195 -11.07 2.17 -9.04
N PHE A 196 -11.49 2.42 -10.28
CA PHE A 196 -11.05 3.57 -11.07
C PHE A 196 -11.52 4.89 -10.45
N GLN A 197 -12.75 4.95 -9.94
CA GLN A 197 -13.22 6.16 -9.25
C GLN A 197 -12.44 6.44 -7.97
N TYR A 198 -12.06 5.40 -7.23
CA TYR A 198 -11.19 5.52 -6.06
C TYR A 198 -9.77 5.95 -6.45
N GLY A 199 -9.19 5.33 -7.48
CA GLY A 199 -7.90 5.70 -8.04
C GLY A 199 -7.86 7.15 -8.54
N MET A 200 -8.91 7.59 -9.23
CA MET A 200 -9.08 8.98 -9.67
C MET A 200 -9.18 9.95 -8.49
N LYS A 201 -9.97 9.64 -7.45
CA LYS A 201 -10.01 10.43 -6.21
C LYS A 201 -8.63 10.53 -5.55
N LEU A 202 -7.88 9.43 -5.50
CA LEU A 202 -6.54 9.39 -4.91
C LEU A 202 -5.51 10.19 -5.72
N THR A 203 -5.64 10.16 -7.05
CA THR A 203 -4.81 10.93 -7.98
C THR A 203 -5.12 12.42 -7.89
N VAL A 204 -6.40 12.83 -7.87
CA VAL A 204 -6.80 14.22 -7.64
C VAL A 204 -6.36 14.73 -6.27
N HIS A 205 -6.49 13.91 -5.21
CA HIS A 205 -6.03 14.29 -3.87
C HIS A 205 -4.50 14.45 -3.81
N LEU A 206 -3.75 13.55 -4.45
CA LEU A 206 -2.30 13.69 -4.56
C LEU A 206 -1.93 14.97 -5.30
N MET A 207 -2.61 15.25 -6.42
CA MET A 207 -2.35 16.44 -7.20
C MET A 207 -2.54 17.72 -6.40
N LYS A 208 -3.63 17.81 -5.64
CA LYS A 208 -3.84 18.92 -4.71
C LYS A 208 -2.66 19.05 -3.74
N LYS A 209 -2.22 17.95 -3.11
CA LYS A 209 -1.05 18.00 -2.22
C LYS A 209 0.25 18.43 -2.89
N VAL A 210 0.51 17.97 -4.11
CA VAL A 210 1.71 18.37 -4.87
C VAL A 210 1.63 19.84 -5.27
N GLN A 211 0.46 20.30 -5.69
CA GLN A 211 0.20 21.71 -5.98
C GLN A 211 0.35 22.58 -4.72
N ASP A 212 -0.31 22.22 -3.61
CA ASP A 212 -0.22 22.93 -2.33
C ASP A 212 1.22 23.01 -1.83
N GLN A 213 2.00 21.93 -1.98
CA GLN A 213 3.40 21.89 -1.58
C GLN A 213 4.27 22.73 -2.50
N TRP A 214 4.02 22.71 -3.81
CA TRP A 214 4.71 23.58 -4.76
C TRP A 214 4.38 25.06 -4.49
N GLU A 215 3.12 25.41 -4.24
CA GLU A 215 2.69 26.76 -3.86
C GLU A 215 3.32 27.17 -2.52
N LYS A 216 3.41 26.26 -1.54
CA LYS A 216 4.10 26.52 -0.26
C LYS A 216 5.61 26.72 -0.43
N GLU A 217 6.25 26.07 -1.39
CA GLU A 217 7.70 26.17 -1.63
C GLU A 217 8.05 27.33 -2.60
N ASN A 218 7.12 27.76 -3.45
CA ASN A 218 7.39 28.72 -4.53
C ASN A 218 6.54 30.00 -4.51
N SER A 219 5.54 30.12 -3.62
CA SER A 219 4.74 31.34 -3.47
C SER A 219 5.58 32.50 -2.93
N VAL A 220 5.13 33.72 -3.26
CA VAL A 220 5.75 34.97 -2.82
C VAL A 220 5.93 35.02 -1.30
N PRO A 221 4.97 34.61 -0.44
CA PRO A 221 5.19 34.55 1.01
C PRO A 221 6.30 33.60 1.45
N ALA A 222 6.46 32.43 0.82
CA ALA A 222 7.52 31.48 1.19
C ALA A 222 8.92 31.93 0.77
N LYS A 223 9.03 32.55 -0.41
CA LYS A 223 10.24 33.24 -0.87
C LYS A 223 10.55 34.49 -0.04
N LEU A 224 9.52 35.15 0.50
CA LEU A 224 9.66 36.27 1.43
C LEU A 224 10.10 35.78 2.81
N GLU A 225 9.59 34.64 3.29
CA GLU A 225 9.96 34.03 4.57
C GLU A 225 11.40 33.48 4.54
N SER A 226 11.83 32.84 3.46
CA SER A 226 13.23 32.42 3.30
C SER A 226 14.18 33.61 3.16
N ASN A 227 13.70 34.74 2.61
CA ASN A 227 14.45 36.00 2.55
C ASN A 227 14.28 36.88 3.79
N LYS A 228 13.38 36.58 4.74
CA LYS A 228 13.18 37.42 5.93
C LYS A 228 14.42 37.46 6.79
N GLU A 229 15.13 36.34 6.93
CA GLU A 229 16.39 36.29 7.69
C GLU A 229 17.47 37.14 7.01
N ILE A 230 17.53 37.14 5.67
CA ILE A 230 18.47 37.92 4.87
C ILE A 230 18.11 39.41 4.88
N LEU A 231 16.82 39.75 4.72
CA LEU A 231 16.28 41.11 4.83
C LEU A 231 16.49 41.67 6.23
N ARG A 232 16.26 40.87 7.28
CA ARG A 232 16.49 41.24 8.69
C ARG A 232 17.98 41.44 8.96
N LYS A 233 18.85 40.57 8.44
CA LYS A 233 20.31 40.72 8.55
C LYS A 233 20.84 41.93 7.78
N ASN A 234 20.30 42.22 6.60
CA ASN A 234 20.62 43.41 5.81
C ASN A 234 20.09 44.69 6.46
N PHE A 235 18.87 44.66 7.01
CA PHE A 235 18.28 45.77 7.76
C PHE A 235 19.08 46.07 9.04
N MET A 236 19.50 45.04 9.78
CA MET A 236 20.38 45.19 10.95
C MET A 236 21.77 45.70 10.56
N LYS A 237 22.34 45.28 9.42
CA LYS A 237 23.61 45.82 8.90
C LYS A 237 23.50 47.30 8.50
N VAL A 238 22.41 47.69 7.84
CA VAL A 238 22.14 49.10 7.48
C VAL A 238 21.90 49.94 8.73
N SER A 239 21.09 49.45 9.68
CA SER A 239 20.86 50.08 11.00
C SER A 239 22.17 50.28 11.78
N ASN A 240 23.02 49.27 11.85
CA ASN A 240 24.31 49.36 12.54
C ASN A 240 25.30 50.28 11.82
N GLY A 241 25.29 50.32 10.48
CA GLY A 241 26.08 51.26 9.69
C GLY A 241 25.62 52.72 9.88
N VAL A 242 24.31 52.95 9.97
CA VAL A 242 23.72 54.27 10.29
C VAL A 242 24.04 54.69 11.72
N ALA A 243 24.02 53.76 12.68
CA ALA A 243 24.42 54.03 14.06
C ALA A 243 25.93 54.33 14.18
N GLN A 244 26.79 53.63 13.44
CA GLN A 244 28.23 53.90 13.41
C GLN A 244 28.58 55.23 12.74
N THR A 245 27.87 55.61 11.68
CA THR A 245 28.04 56.93 11.04
C THR A 245 27.50 58.07 11.92
N GLY A 246 26.42 57.84 12.67
CA GLY A 246 25.94 58.76 13.71
C GLY A 246 26.90 58.90 14.90
N LEU A 247 27.49 57.81 15.38
CA LEU A 247 28.51 57.84 16.43
C LEU A 247 29.81 58.51 15.95
N PHE A 248 30.21 58.27 14.70
CA PHE A 248 31.37 58.91 14.08
C PHE A 248 31.15 60.42 13.90
N ALA A 249 29.96 60.85 13.47
CA ALA A 249 29.59 62.26 13.38
C ALA A 249 29.54 62.95 14.75
N SER A 250 29.02 62.25 15.79
CA SER A 250 28.98 62.77 17.16
C SER A 250 30.39 62.85 17.78
N ASN A 251 31.24 61.83 17.59
CA ASN A 251 32.63 61.85 18.04
C ASN A 251 33.46 62.90 17.30
N MET A 252 33.21 63.15 16.01
CA MET A 252 33.84 64.26 15.27
C MET A 252 33.39 65.64 15.77
N ALA A 253 32.12 65.79 16.15
CA ALA A 253 31.60 67.03 16.73
C ALA A 253 32.17 67.31 18.14
N ASP A 254 32.40 66.26 18.93
CA ASP A 254 32.99 66.37 20.27
C ASP A 254 34.51 66.64 20.21
N ILE A 255 35.24 66.01 19.29
CA ILE A 255 36.66 66.32 19.02
C ILE A 255 36.83 67.78 18.55
N GLY A 256 35.88 68.28 17.75
CA GLY A 256 35.82 69.68 17.34
C GLY A 256 35.54 70.66 18.48
N ARG A 257 34.82 70.25 19.54
CA ARG A 257 34.56 71.10 20.71
C ARG A 257 35.71 71.13 21.71
N THR A 258 36.39 70.01 21.94
CA THR A 258 37.50 69.95 22.91
C THR A 258 38.73 70.78 22.51
N ASN A 259 38.91 71.06 21.21
CA ASN A 259 40.02 71.90 20.73
C ASN A 259 39.76 73.42 20.79
N TYR A 260 38.56 73.85 21.21
CA TYR A 260 38.21 75.28 21.38
C TYR A 260 38.03 75.72 22.83
N SER A 261 38.31 74.85 23.81
CA SER A 261 38.14 75.12 25.24
C SER A 261 39.45 75.17 26.04
N SER A 262 40.60 75.34 25.38
CA SER A 262 41.87 75.70 26.03
C SER A 262 42.52 76.88 25.33
N VAL A 263 41.95 78.07 25.54
CA VAL A 263 42.63 79.37 25.49
C VAL A 263 42.37 80.06 26.81
#